data_AF-A0A7S1K1H5-F1
#
_entry.id   AF-A0A7S1K1H5-F1
#
_cell.length_a   1.000
_cell.length_b   1.000
_cell.length_c   1.000
_cell.angle_alpha   90.00
_cell.angle_beta   90.00
_cell.angle_gamma   90.00
#
_symmetry.space_group_name_H-M   'P 1'
#
loop_
_entity.id
_entity.type
_entity.pdbx_description
1 polymer ?
#
loop_
_entity_poly.entity_id
_entity_poly.type
_entity_poly.pdbx_seq_one_letter_code
_entity_poly.pdbx_strand_id
1 'polypeptide(L)'
;VFVVKRDIYMFGVFASAAIRPPDNPAAVNEYGCAMWEFSLAGHFDTPTLMDDIDPEFGRLEVAGGQNAPMLRVDGLTFGVDGQDVSSCNHSCGRIVGYDMPDGYRGKADGDNNA
;
A
#
# COMPACT_ATOMS: atom_id res chain seq x y z
N VAL A 1 4.84 -9.22 -5.54
CA VAL A 1 5.05 -7.78 -5.78
C VAL A 1 3.78 -7.20 -6.36
N PHE A 2 3.29 -6.11 -5.77
CA PHE A 2 2.20 -5.32 -6.32
C PHE A 2 2.74 -3.95 -6.71
N VAL A 3 2.31 -3.46 -7.86
CA VAL A 3 2.67 -2.12 -8.34
C VAL A 3 1.40 -1.41 -8.74
N VAL A 4 1.29 -0.18 -8.28
CA VAL A 4 0.19 0.73 -8.57
C VAL A 4 0.77 1.86 -9.38
N LYS A 5 0.09 2.18 -10.48
CA LYS A 5 0.46 3.30 -11.33
C LYS A 5 -0.69 4.27 -11.41
N ARG A 6 -0.40 5.54 -11.13
CA ARG A 6 -1.32 6.66 -11.37
C ARG A 6 -0.52 7.83 -11.95
N ASP A 7 -0.83 8.20 -13.19
CA ASP A 7 -0.11 9.23 -13.93
C ASP A 7 1.40 8.97 -13.97
N ILE A 8 2.18 9.84 -13.31
CA ILE A 8 3.64 9.76 -13.17
C ILE A 8 4.09 8.98 -11.94
N TYR A 9 3.17 8.66 -11.04
CA TYR A 9 3.46 8.00 -9.77
C TYR A 9 3.41 6.49 -9.95
N MET A 10 4.49 5.83 -9.54
CA MET A 10 4.57 4.38 -9.47
C MET A 10 5.08 4.00 -8.10
N PHE A 11 4.29 3.25 -7.34
CA PHE A 11 4.63 2.77 -6.01
C PHE A 11 4.06 1.37 -5.81
N GLY A 12 4.50 0.68 -4.78
CA GLY A 12 4.10 -0.69 -4.58
C GLY A 12 4.62 -1.29 -3.30
N VAL A 13 4.28 -2.56 -3.13
CA VAL A 13 4.77 -3.37 -2.01
C VAL A 13 5.32 -4.69 -2.52
N PHE A 14 6.46 -5.09 -1.98
CA PHE A 14 6.91 -6.47 -2.03
C PHE A 14 6.39 -7.17 -0.78
N ALA A 15 5.81 -8.35 -0.95
CA ALA A 15 5.49 -9.25 0.16
C ALA A 15 6.22 -10.56 -0.06
N SER A 16 6.87 -11.06 0.99
CA SER A 16 7.63 -12.31 0.96
C SER A 16 6.74 -13.56 0.90
N ALA A 17 5.46 -13.44 1.26
CA ALA A 17 4.51 -14.54 1.20
C ALA A 17 4.02 -14.84 -0.23
N ALA A 18 3.67 -16.11 -0.47
CA ALA A 18 2.94 -16.55 -1.66
C ALA A 18 1.44 -16.29 -1.47
N ILE A 19 1.01 -15.08 -1.84
CA ILE A 19 -0.33 -14.58 -1.61
C ILE A 19 -1.34 -15.25 -2.52
N ARG A 20 -2.47 -15.68 -1.95
CA ARG A 20 -3.59 -16.29 -2.69
C ARG A 20 -4.93 -15.73 -2.22
N PRO A 21 -5.88 -15.49 -3.12
CA PRO A 21 -7.27 -15.29 -2.75
C PRO A 21 -7.80 -16.49 -1.95
N PRO A 22 -8.76 -16.27 -1.05
CA PRO A 22 -9.43 -17.37 -0.37
C PRO A 22 -10.33 -18.15 -1.35
N ASP A 23 -10.50 -19.44 -1.10
CA ASP A 23 -11.38 -20.30 -1.91
C ASP A 23 -12.85 -19.89 -1.79
N ASN A 24 -13.24 -19.33 -0.63
CA ASN A 24 -14.57 -18.76 -0.41
C ASN A 24 -14.57 -17.28 -0.83
N PRO A 25 -15.43 -16.87 -1.79
CA PRO A 25 -15.54 -15.48 -2.24
C PRO A 25 -15.90 -14.46 -1.14
N ALA A 26 -16.52 -14.93 -0.06
CA ALA A 26 -16.90 -14.13 1.10
C ALA A 26 -15.89 -14.23 2.26
N ALA A 27 -14.72 -14.84 2.06
CA ALA A 27 -13.68 -14.92 3.07
C ALA A 27 -12.54 -13.91 2.82
N VAL A 28 -11.64 -13.82 3.79
CA VAL A 28 -10.40 -13.04 3.76
C VAL A 28 -9.26 -13.94 4.22
N ASN A 29 -8.16 -13.95 3.47
CA ASN A 29 -6.91 -14.55 3.91
C ASN A 29 -6.01 -13.47 4.52
N GLU A 30 -5.45 -13.74 5.70
CA GLU A 30 -4.48 -12.87 6.37
C GLU A 30 -3.09 -13.50 6.34
N TYR A 31 -2.06 -12.68 6.09
CA TYR A 31 -0.67 -13.10 6.07
C TYR A 31 0.17 -12.16 6.94
N GLY A 32 0.89 -12.73 7.90
CA GLY A 32 2.00 -12.07 8.59
C GLY A 32 3.30 -12.42 7.86
N CYS A 33 3.89 -11.45 7.16
CA CYS A 33 5.10 -11.66 6.37
C CYS A 33 5.89 -10.37 6.23
N ALA A 34 7.19 -10.48 5.94
CA ALA A 34 8.02 -9.31 5.67
C ALA A 34 7.51 -8.60 4.41
N MET A 35 7.33 -7.29 4.52
CA MET A 35 6.87 -6.44 3.43
C MET A 35 7.76 -5.21 3.29
N TRP A 36 7.95 -4.77 2.04
CA TRP A 36 8.75 -3.60 1.72
C TRP A 36 7.96 -2.68 0.81
N GLU A 37 7.78 -1.43 1.23
CA GLU A 37 7.14 -0.41 0.41
C GLU A 37 8.17 0.32 -0.43
N PHE A 38 7.85 0.55 -1.70
CA PHE A 38 8.77 1.23 -2.62
C PHE A 38 8.05 2.21 -3.54
N SER A 39 8.78 3.24 -3.96
CA SER A 39 8.42 4.13 -5.06
C SER A 39 9.37 3.90 -6.22
N LEU A 40 8.84 3.77 -7.44
CA LEU A 40 9.63 3.65 -8.67
C LEU A 40 9.69 4.95 -9.46
N ALA A 41 8.70 5.84 -9.29
CA ALA A 41 8.60 7.12 -9.99
C ALA A 41 7.66 8.09 -9.28
N GLY A 42 7.86 9.39 -9.50
CA GLY A 42 6.99 10.46 -9.03
C GLY A 42 7.68 11.35 -8.01
N HIS A 43 7.52 11.05 -6.72
CA HIS A 43 8.08 11.87 -5.63
C HIS A 43 9.59 11.75 -5.45
N PHE A 44 10.21 10.75 -6.08
CA PHE A 44 11.63 10.46 -6.01
C PHE A 44 12.23 10.41 -7.43
N ASP A 45 13.47 10.90 -7.59
CA ASP A 45 14.18 10.88 -8.88
C ASP A 45 14.63 9.46 -9.28
N THR A 46 14.78 8.59 -8.29
CA THR A 46 15.24 7.21 -8.44
C THR A 46 14.32 6.26 -7.69
N PRO A 47 14.26 4.99 -8.09
CA PRO A 47 13.57 3.97 -7.30
C PRO A 47 14.06 3.99 -5.84
N THR A 48 13.12 4.10 -4.92
CA THR A 48 13.37 4.34 -3.50
C THR A 48 12.59 3.33 -2.66
N LEU A 49 13.30 2.65 -1.76
CA LEU A 49 12.69 1.87 -0.70
C LEU A 49 12.24 2.85 0.40
N MET A 50 10.97 2.81 0.77
CA MET A 50 10.37 3.77 1.70
C MET A 50 10.31 3.24 3.12
N ASP A 51 9.86 1.99 3.30
CA ASP A 51 9.77 1.38 4.63
C ASP A 51 9.96 -0.14 4.58
N ASP A 52 10.46 -0.68 5.69
CA ASP A 52 10.55 -2.13 5.97
C ASP A 52 9.53 -2.46 7.07
N ILE A 53 8.45 -3.10 6.66
CA ILE A 53 7.35 -3.45 7.56
C ILE A 53 7.67 -4.81 8.17
N ASP A 54 8.01 -4.78 9.47
CA ASP A 54 8.31 -5.97 10.26
C ASP A 54 7.12 -6.96 10.20
N PRO A 55 7.36 -8.26 9.97
CA PRO A 55 6.32 -9.29 9.92
C PRO A 55 5.36 -9.32 11.12
N GLU A 56 5.78 -8.88 12.31
CA GLU A 56 4.94 -8.81 13.51
C GLU A 56 3.85 -7.73 13.39
N PHE A 57 4.13 -6.66 12.64
CA PHE A 57 3.22 -5.52 12.44
C PHE A 57 2.59 -5.51 11.04
N GLY A 58 3.27 -6.11 10.07
CA GLY A 58 2.86 -6.19 8.68
C GLY A 58 1.72 -7.18 8.46
N ARG A 59 0.52 -6.64 8.29
CA ARG A 59 -0.66 -7.43 7.92
C ARG A 59 -1.01 -7.22 6.46
N LEU A 60 -1.11 -8.33 5.76
CA LEU A 60 -1.62 -8.40 4.40
C LEU A 60 -2.95 -9.16 4.39
N GLU A 61 -4.01 -8.52 3.92
CA GLU A 61 -5.34 -9.12 3.80
C GLU A 61 -5.74 -9.23 2.32
N VAL A 62 -6.26 -10.39 1.92
CA VAL A 62 -6.78 -10.62 0.57
C VAL A 62 -8.20 -11.15 0.63
N ALA A 63 -9.15 -10.40 0.06
CA ALA A 63 -10.55 -10.79 0.03
C ALA A 63 -10.90 -11.61 -1.24
N GLY A 64 -11.88 -12.51 -1.12
CA GLY A 64 -12.37 -13.36 -2.21
C GLY A 64 -13.29 -12.68 -3.25
N GLY A 65 -13.50 -11.37 -3.15
CA GLY A 65 -14.22 -10.57 -4.16
C GLY A 65 -15.67 -10.21 -3.82
N GLN A 66 -16.30 -10.81 -2.80
CA GLN A 66 -17.62 -10.37 -2.30
C GLN A 66 -17.55 -9.42 -1.10
N ASN A 67 -16.38 -9.33 -0.46
CA ASN A 67 -16.09 -8.34 0.59
C ASN A 67 -15.14 -7.27 0.01
N ALA A 68 -15.40 -5.99 0.30
CA ALA A 68 -14.38 -4.95 0.18
C ALA A 68 -13.22 -5.23 1.15
N PRO A 69 -12.02 -4.62 1.00
CA PRO A 69 -11.19 -4.40 -0.20
C PRO A 69 -10.52 -5.69 -0.72
N MET A 70 -10.17 -5.73 -2.01
CA MET A 70 -9.54 -6.92 -2.63
C MET A 70 -8.11 -7.18 -2.12
N LEU A 71 -7.39 -6.14 -1.70
CA LEU A 71 -6.06 -6.24 -1.11
C LEU A 71 -5.85 -5.11 -0.09
N ARG A 72 -5.38 -5.44 1.10
CA ARG A 72 -4.94 -4.47 2.11
C ARG A 72 -3.54 -4.82 2.58
N VAL A 73 -2.70 -3.80 2.66
CA VAL A 73 -1.29 -3.86 3.07
C VAL A 73 -1.14 -2.75 4.11
N ASP A 74 -1.28 -3.06 5.39
CA ASP A 74 -1.30 -2.04 6.46
C ASP A 74 -2.23 -0.83 6.15
N GLY A 75 -1.65 0.36 5.86
CA GLY A 75 -2.34 1.60 5.50
C GLY A 75 -2.72 1.75 4.02
N LEU A 76 -2.30 0.83 3.16
CA LEU A 76 -2.61 0.74 1.74
C LEU A 76 -3.81 -0.18 1.52
N THR A 77 -4.85 0.34 0.86
CA THR A 77 -6.07 -0.43 0.59
C THR A 77 -6.44 -0.34 -0.88
N PHE A 78 -6.68 -1.48 -1.53
CA PHE A 78 -7.03 -1.59 -2.95
C PHE A 78 -8.41 -2.23 -3.15
N GLY A 79 -9.22 -1.62 -4.01
CA GLY A 79 -10.52 -2.17 -4.40
C GLY A 79 -11.65 -1.96 -3.38
N VAL A 80 -11.67 -0.80 -2.72
CA VAL A 80 -12.81 -0.37 -1.89
C VAL A 80 -13.95 0.07 -2.81
N ASP A 81 -15.14 -0.50 -2.62
CA ASP A 81 -16.44 -0.09 -3.18
C ASP A 81 -16.65 -0.09 -4.70
N GLY A 82 -16.13 -1.09 -5.43
CA GLY A 82 -16.46 -1.27 -6.86
C GLY A 82 -16.10 -0.07 -7.75
N GLN A 83 -15.42 0.92 -7.19
CA GLN A 83 -14.81 2.01 -7.88
C GLN A 83 -13.37 1.61 -8.18
N ASP A 84 -12.97 2.06 -9.36
CA ASP A 84 -11.67 1.91 -9.97
C ASP A 84 -10.52 1.94 -8.93
N VAL A 85 -9.53 1.07 -9.13
CA VAL A 85 -8.33 0.88 -8.28
C VAL A 85 -7.49 2.18 -8.15
N SER A 86 -7.94 3.26 -8.78
CA SER A 86 -7.40 4.62 -8.79
C SER A 86 -7.71 5.43 -7.53
N SER A 87 -8.65 4.97 -6.68
CA SER A 87 -8.94 5.58 -5.37
C SER A 87 -7.89 5.18 -4.32
N CYS A 88 -6.66 5.68 -4.47
CA CYS A 88 -5.76 5.89 -3.33
C CYS A 88 -6.27 7.06 -2.49
N ASN A 89 -7.50 6.96 -1.97
CA ASN A 89 -8.17 8.06 -1.26
C ASN A 89 -7.60 8.33 0.14
N HIS A 90 -6.60 7.56 0.59
CA HIS A 90 -6.07 7.69 1.96
C HIS A 90 -4.55 7.51 2.13
N SER A 91 -3.77 7.32 1.07
CA SER A 91 -2.49 6.58 1.24
C SER A 91 -1.19 7.33 0.92
N CYS A 92 -1.19 8.53 0.33
CA CYS A 92 0.10 9.25 0.23
C CYS A 92 0.59 9.77 1.59
N GLY A 93 -0.31 10.08 2.54
CA GLY A 93 0.05 10.56 3.88
C GLY A 93 0.34 9.45 4.91
N ARG A 94 0.21 8.16 4.54
CA ARG A 94 0.44 7.04 5.45
C ARG A 94 1.52 6.05 4.98
N ILE A 95 1.69 5.88 3.66
CA ILE A 95 2.84 5.17 3.04
C ILE A 95 4.17 5.85 3.40
N VAL A 96 4.09 7.16 3.55
CA VAL A 96 5.20 7.98 4.00
C VAL A 96 4.75 8.45 5.37
N GLY A 97 5.33 7.90 6.44
CA GLY A 97 4.96 8.24 7.81
C GLY A 97 5.15 9.73 8.13
N TYR A 98 5.10 10.10 9.41
CA TYR A 98 5.45 11.47 9.82
C TYR A 98 6.88 11.88 9.43
N ASP A 99 7.75 10.90 9.17
CA ASP A 99 9.13 11.09 8.75
C ASP A 99 9.25 10.72 7.26
N MET A 100 9.52 11.73 6.41
CA MET A 100 9.60 11.53 4.96
C MET A 100 11.00 11.02 4.62
N PRO A 101 11.15 9.92 3.83
CA PRO A 101 12.45 9.44 3.41
C PRO A 101 13.23 10.53 2.66
N ASP A 102 14.55 10.49 2.82
CA ASP A 102 15.46 11.39 2.12
C ASP A 102 15.16 11.45 0.61
N GLY A 103 15.05 12.66 0.08
CA GLY A 103 14.77 12.90 -1.33
C GLY A 103 13.29 12.94 -1.71
N TYR A 104 12.35 12.81 -0.77
CA TYR A 104 10.93 13.02 -1.03
C TYR A 104 10.64 14.48 -1.45
N ARG A 105 9.87 14.67 -2.53
CA ARG A 105 9.51 15.99 -3.09
C ARG A 105 8.02 16.32 -3.10
N GLY A 106 7.19 15.45 -2.52
CA GLY A 106 5.75 15.74 -2.39
C GLY A 106 5.44 16.73 -1.28
N LYS A 107 4.17 17.04 -1.11
CA LYS A 107 3.69 17.87 -0.01
C LYS A 107 3.58 16.98 1.23
N ALA A 108 4.37 17.28 2.27
CA ALA A 108 4.13 16.68 3.59
C ALA A 108 2.79 17.19 4.11
N ASP A 109 1.95 16.28 4.61
CA ASP A 109 0.73 16.67 5.31
C ASP A 109 1.15 17.20 6.69
N GLY A 110 1.46 18.50 6.74
CA GLY A 110 1.55 19.21 8.00
C GLY A 110 0.16 19.23 8.63
N ASP A 111 0.04 18.65 9.82
CA ASP A 111 -1.15 18.76 10.66
C ASP A 111 -1.53 20.25 10.81
N ASN A 112 -2.50 20.71 10.00
CA ASN A 112 -3.20 21.95 10.28
C ASN A 112 -4.24 21.68 11.37
N ASN A 113 -3.75 21.41 12.59
CA ASN A 113 -4.52 21.67 13.80
C ASN A 113 -4.29 23.14 14.17
N ALA A 114 -5.09 24.01 13.55
CA ALA A 114 -5.35 25.38 14.02
C ALA A 114 -6.85 25.52 14.30
#